data_AF-A0A174LN56-F1
#
_entry.id   AF-A0A174LN56-F1
#
_cell.length_a   1.000
_cell.length_b   1.000
_cell.length_c   1.000
_cell.angle_alpha   90.00
_cell.angle_beta   90.00
_cell.angle_gamma   90.00
#
_symmetry.space_group_name_H-M   'P 1'
#
loop_
_entity.id
_entity.type
_entity.pdbx_description
1 polymer ?
#
loop_
_entity_poly.entity_id
_entity_poly.type
_entity_poly.pdbx_seq_one_letter_code
_entity_poly.pdbx_strand_id
1 'polypeptide(L)' 'MQILVDADACPVIETVEKIAKEHCVPVTLLCDTNHDLIFDIGL' A
#
# COMPACT_ATOMS: atom_id res chain seq x y z
N MET A 1 -11.42 1.71 16.08
CA MET A 1 -10.19 0.99 15.70
C MET A 1 -9.85 1.40 14.28
N GLN A 2 -8.60 1.69 13.97
CA GLN A 2 -8.15 2.15 12.66
C GLN A 2 -7.10 1.18 12.13
N ILE A 3 -7.34 0.63 10.93
CA ILE A 3 -6.43 -0.30 10.28
C ILE A 3 -5.69 0.46 9.18
N LEU A 4 -4.38 0.59 9.36
CA LEU A 4 -3.47 1.18 8.40
C LEU A 4 -2.75 0.05 7.66
N VAL A 5 -2.72 0.13 6.34
CA VAL A 5 -2.06 -0.88 5.49
C VAL A 5 -1.06 -0.19 4.61
N ASP A 6 0.19 -0.65 4.67
CA ASP A 6 1.24 -0.21 3.77
C ASP A 6 0.98 -0.74 2.36
N ALA A 7 0.90 0.19 1.42
CA ALA A 7 0.52 -0.06 0.06
C ALA A 7 1.67 0.18 -0.94
N ASP A 8 2.87 0.54 -0.48
CA ASP A 8 4.02 0.73 -1.36
C ASP A 8 4.60 -0.62 -1.82
N ALA A 9 4.74 -0.79 -3.15
CA ALA A 9 5.23 -1.99 -3.83
C ALA A 9 4.64 -3.34 -3.35
N CYS A 10 3.54 -3.32 -2.60
CA CYS A 10 3.07 -4.47 -1.85
C CYS A 10 2.07 -5.27 -2.70
N PRO A 11 2.30 -6.56 -2.98
CA PRO A 11 1.44 -7.34 -3.88
C PRO A 11 0.07 -7.70 -3.28
N VAL A 12 -0.18 -7.32 -2.02
CA VAL A 12 -1.37 -7.73 -1.24
C VAL A 12 -2.48 -6.68 -1.16
N ILE A 13 -2.37 -5.54 -1.86
CA ILE A 13 -3.43 -4.50 -1.91
C ILE A 13 -4.80 -5.11 -2.23
N GLU A 14 -4.86 -5.89 -3.30
CA GLU A 14 -6.11 -6.45 -3.83
C GLU A 14 -6.74 -7.43 -2.83
N THR A 15 -5.90 -8.17 -2.10
CA THR A 15 -6.36 -9.09 -1.04
C THR A 15 -6.95 -8.31 0.14
N VAL A 16 -6.26 -7.26 0.58
CA VAL A 16 -6.72 -6.41 1.68
C VAL A 16 -8.05 -5.74 1.33
N GLU A 17 -8.16 -5.19 0.12
CA GLU A 17 -9.39 -4.52 -0.34
C GLU A 17 -10.57 -5.49 -0.39
N LYS A 18 -10.36 -6.70 -0.92
CA LYS A 18 -11.40 -7.74 -1.00
C LYS A 18 -11.92 -8.13 0.39
N ILE A 19 -11.01 -8.42 1.33
CA ILE A 19 -11.35 -8.83 2.70
C ILE A 19 -12.03 -7.67 3.44
N ALA A 20 -11.52 -6.44 3.30
CA ALA A 20 -12.11 -5.26 3.94
C ALA A 20 -13.57 -5.03 3.48
N LYS A 21 -13.86 -5.23 2.19
CA LYS A 21 -15.23 -5.15 1.65
C LYS A 21 -16.11 -6.29 2.17
N GLU A 22 -15.61 -7.52 2.21
CA GLU A 22 -16.37 -8.69 2.67
C GLU A 22 -16.77 -8.57 4.15
N HIS A 23 -15.89 -8.03 4.99
CA HIS A 23 -16.13 -7.86 6.42
C HIS A 23 -16.66 -6.47 6.81
N CYS A 24 -16.91 -5.58 5.84
CA CYS A 24 -17.32 -4.19 6.07
C CYS A 24 -16.40 -3.44 7.07
N VAL A 25 -15.10 -3.71 7.01
CA VAL A 25 -14.11 -3.09 7.90
C VAL A 25 -13.47 -1.89 7.20
N PRO A 26 -13.50 -0.69 7.79
CA PRO A 26 -12.79 0.46 7.22
C PRO A 26 -11.28 0.27 7.34
N VAL A 27 -10.59 0.39 6.20
CA VAL A 27 -9.12 0.35 6.11
C VAL A 27 -8.63 1.62 5.42
N THR A 28 -7.43 2.06 5.77
CA THR A 28 -6.74 3.17 5.10
C THR A 28 -5.45 2.64 4.52
N LEU A 29 -5.33 2.67 3.19
CA LEU A 29 -4.13 2.32 2.47
C LEU A 29 -3.18 3.53 2.47
N LEU A 30 -1.93 3.31 2.86
CA LEU A 30 -0.87 4.31 2.86
C LEU A 30 0.13 3.93 1.76
N CYS A 31 0.14 4.67 0.67
CA CYS A 31 1.19 4.56 -0.34
C CYS A 31 2.24 5.63 -0.05
N ASP A 32 3.48 5.23 0.23
CA ASP A 32 4.59 6.18 0.25
C ASP A 32 4.99 6.47 -1.20
N THR A 33 4.87 7.73 -1.63
CA THR A 33 5.31 8.18 -2.96
C THR A 33 6.72 8.79 -2.94
N ASN A 34 7.39 8.80 -1.78
CA ASN A 34 8.69 9.45 -1.59
C ASN A 34 9.88 8.52 -1.92
N HIS A 35 9.63 7.31 -2.44
CA HIS A 35 10.68 6.51 -3.05
C HIS A 35 11.07 7.10 -4.41
N ASP A 36 11.78 8.24 -4.40
CA ASP A 36 12.52 8.72 -5.57
C ASP A 36 13.57 7.65 -5.92
N LEU A 37 13.24 6.78 -6.87
CA LEU A 37 14.19 5.88 -7.53
C LEU A 37 15.12 6.72 -8.40
N ILE A 38 16.08 7.41 -7.77
CA ILE A 38 17.23 7.99 -8.47
C ILE A 38 18.09 6.80 -8.92
N PHE A 39 17.93 6.39 -10.17
CA PHE A 39 18.90 5.52 -10.83
C PHE A 39 20.20 6.30 -10.99
N ASP A 40 21.17 6.02 -10.13
CA ASP A 40 22.55 6.43 -10.34
C ASP A 40 23.13 5.59 -11.49
N ILE A 41 22.88 6.01 -12.74
CA ILE A 41 23.65 5.52 -13.88
C ILE A 41 25.00 6.23 -13.87
N GLY A 42 25.87 5.74 -12.98
CA GLY A 42 27.25 6.21 -12.84
C GLY A 42 27.94 6.33 -14.20
N LEU A 43 28.27 7.57 -14.54
CA LEU A 43 29.06 7.96 -15.70
C LEU A 43 30.54 7.61 -15.50
#